data_AF-A0A378IUQ0-F1
#
_entry.id   AF-A0A378IUQ0-F1
#
_cell.length_a   1.000
_cell.length_b   1.000
_cell.length_c   1.000
_cell.angle_alpha   90.00
_cell.angle_beta   90.00
_cell.angle_gamma   90.00
#
_symmetry.space_group_name_H-M   'P 1'
#
loop_
_entity.id
_entity.type
_entity.pdbx_description
1 polymer ?
#
loop_
_entity_poly.entity_id
_entity_poly.type
_entity_poly.pdbx_seq_one_letter_code
_entity_poly.pdbx_strand_id
1 'polypeptide(L)'
;MTEKLKRCSNCLLPETYETIEFDEHGCCNICNSAKIKKEKIDWVARKKLLDQLIEKYRGKGDYDCIIPFSGGKDSTFQLLYLMKEYKIKPLVVRFNHGFMRSVINENNQRTFKKLGVDVIEFTPNWKIVKKTHARIIYP
;
A
#
# COMPACT_ATOMS: atom_id res chain seq x y z
N MET A 1 22.56 -9.54 -35.99
CA MET A 1 23.07 -9.80 -34.63
C MET A 1 21.99 -9.37 -33.67
N THR A 2 21.37 -10.28 -32.93
CA THR A 2 20.37 -9.93 -31.91
C THR A 2 21.12 -9.31 -30.73
N GLU A 3 20.93 -8.01 -30.50
CA GLU A 3 21.45 -7.33 -29.32
C GLU A 3 20.98 -8.05 -28.06
N LYS A 4 21.94 -8.36 -27.19
CA LYS A 4 21.68 -9.12 -25.96
C LYS A 4 21.20 -8.14 -24.91
N LEU A 5 19.89 -8.17 -24.66
CA LEU A 5 19.17 -7.32 -23.73
C LEU A 5 19.82 -7.34 -22.33
N LYS A 6 20.07 -6.16 -21.75
CA LYS A 6 20.75 -6.03 -20.45
C LYS A 6 19.86 -6.57 -19.33
N ARG A 7 20.44 -7.35 -18.41
CA ARG A 7 19.73 -7.97 -17.29
C ARG A 7 20.46 -7.74 -15.98
N CYS A 8 19.69 -7.66 -14.89
CA CYS A 8 20.24 -7.53 -13.55
C CYS A 8 21.06 -8.76 -13.20
N SER A 9 22.27 -8.55 -12.69
CA SER A 9 23.18 -9.63 -12.27
C SER A 9 22.61 -10.46 -11.11
N ASN A 10 21.70 -9.90 -10.31
CA ASN A 10 21.17 -10.55 -9.10
C ASN A 10 19.76 -11.16 -9.28
N CYS A 11 18.84 -10.46 -9.96
CA CYS A 11 17.44 -10.91 -10.12
C CYS A 11 17.04 -11.24 -11.55
N LEU A 12 17.96 -11.11 -12.53
CA LEU A 12 17.73 -11.38 -13.95
C LEU A 12 16.65 -10.51 -14.62
N LEU A 13 16.12 -9.50 -13.92
CA LEU A 13 15.17 -8.57 -14.52
C LEU A 13 15.77 -7.85 -15.73
N PRO A 14 15.05 -7.79 -16.85
CA PRO A 14 15.50 -7.14 -18.08
C PRO A 14 15.42 -5.61 -17.97
N GLU A 15 16.19 -4.90 -18.80
CA GLU A 15 16.12 -3.44 -18.93
C GLU A 15 14.77 -2.91 -19.45
N THR A 16 13.92 -3.79 -19.99
CA THR A 16 12.55 -3.44 -20.42
C THR A 16 11.55 -3.39 -19.26
N TYR A 17 11.97 -3.74 -18.04
CA TYR A 17 11.14 -3.63 -16.86
C TYR A 17 10.93 -2.15 -16.50
N GLU A 18 9.69 -1.77 -16.22
CA GLU A 18 9.32 -0.38 -15.97
C GLU A 18 10.15 0.23 -14.81
N THR A 19 10.68 1.44 -15.00
CA THR A 19 11.50 2.18 -14.02
C THR A 19 12.79 1.48 -13.54
N ILE A 20 13.28 0.47 -14.27
CA ILE A 20 14.52 -0.21 -13.88
C ILE A 20 15.75 0.62 -14.27
N GLU A 21 16.66 0.77 -13.32
CA GLU A 21 17.93 1.45 -13.52
C GLU A 21 19.05 0.52 -13.04
N PHE A 22 20.18 0.51 -13.75
CA PHE A 22 21.34 -0.32 -13.42
C PHE A 22 22.48 0.54 -12.91
N ASP A 23 23.15 0.06 -11.87
CA ASP A 23 24.44 0.61 -11.45
C ASP A 23 25.60 0.13 -12.34
N GLU A 24 26.80 0.64 -12.06
CA GLU A 24 28.04 0.29 -12.75
C GLU A 24 28.41 -1.20 -12.64
N HIS A 25 27.88 -1.90 -11.63
CA HIS A 25 28.08 -3.33 -11.40
C HIS A 25 26.99 -4.21 -12.06
N GLY A 26 26.06 -3.60 -12.80
CA GLY A 26 24.97 -4.31 -13.47
C GLY A 26 23.86 -4.79 -12.52
N CYS A 27 23.80 -4.28 -11.28
CA CYS A 27 22.72 -4.56 -10.34
C CYS A 27 21.60 -3.51 -10.49
N CYS A 28 20.34 -3.94 -10.42
CA CYS A 28 19.21 -3.02 -10.57
C CYS A 28 18.86 -2.28 -9.28
N ASN A 29 18.27 -1.09 -9.44
CA ASN A 29 17.74 -0.24 -8.37
C ASN A 29 16.81 -0.98 -7.39
N ILE A 30 16.03 -1.95 -7.85
CA ILE A 30 15.15 -2.79 -7.00
C ILE A 30 15.97 -3.66 -6.04
N CYS A 31 16.99 -4.36 -6.55
CA CYS A 31 17.90 -5.19 -5.74
C CYS A 31 18.70 -4.33 -4.76
N ASN A 32 19.21 -3.19 -5.22
CA ASN A 32 19.93 -2.24 -4.36
C ASN A 32 19.03 -1.70 -3.24
N SER A 33 17.79 -1.34 -3.56
CA SER A 33 16.80 -0.92 -2.56
C SER A 33 16.49 -2.02 -1.55
N ALA A 34 16.36 -3.27 -2.00
CA ALA A 34 16.13 -4.41 -1.11
C ALA A 34 17.31 -4.64 -0.15
N LYS A 35 18.55 -4.53 -0.66
CA LYS A 35 19.77 -4.62 0.16
C LYS A 35 19.81 -3.53 1.23
N ILE A 36 19.57 -2.27 0.84
CA ILE A 36 19.51 -1.14 1.78
C ILE A 36 18.45 -1.37 2.85
N LYS A 37 17.26 -1.83 2.47
CA LYS A 37 16.18 -2.14 3.43
C LYS A 37 16.55 -3.25 4.41
N LYS A 38 17.39 -4.20 4.01
CA LYS A 38 17.84 -5.29 4.88
C LYS A 38 18.99 -4.89 5.80
N GLU A 39 19.92 -4.09 5.30
CA GLU A 39 21.17 -3.75 6.01
C GLU A 39 21.06 -2.48 6.87
N LYS A 40 20.35 -1.46 6.39
CA LYS A 40 20.31 -0.14 7.05
C LYS A 40 19.09 0.08 7.92
N ILE A 41 18.01 -0.68 7.74
CA ILE A 41 16.77 -0.49 8.49
C ILE A 41 16.75 -1.46 9.67
N ASP A 42 16.79 -0.91 10.88
CA ASP A 42 16.50 -1.65 12.09
C ASP A 42 14.98 -1.87 12.22
N TRP A 43 14.53 -3.04 11.76
CA TRP A 43 13.12 -3.43 11.82
C TRP A 43 12.62 -3.66 13.24
N VAL A 44 13.50 -4.02 14.19
CA VAL A 44 13.15 -4.21 15.60
C VAL A 44 12.84 -2.85 16.23
N ALA A 45 13.70 -1.85 16.01
CA ALA A 45 13.46 -0.49 16.47
C ALA A 45 12.20 0.11 15.83
N ARG A 46 11.99 -0.09 14.52
CA ARG A 46 10.78 0.37 13.81
C ARG A 46 9.51 -0.26 14.36
N LYS A 47 9.54 -1.56 14.67
CA LYS A 47 8.42 -2.24 15.31
C LYS A 47 8.14 -1.67 16.70
N LYS A 48 9.16 -1.43 17.52
CA LYS A 48 8.98 -0.84 18.86
C LYS A 48 8.34 0.54 18.80
N LEU A 49 8.67 1.36 17.80
CA LEU A 49 8.01 2.65 17.58
C LEU A 49 6.51 2.48 17.25
N LEU A 50 6.17 1.48 16.43
CA LEU A 50 4.77 1.16 16.13
C LEU A 50 4.03 0.65 17.37
N ASP A 51 4.64 -0.24 18.16
CA ASP A 51 4.08 -0.75 19.41
C ASP A 51 3.74 0.40 20.36
N GLN A 52 4.69 1.32 20.57
CA GLN A 52 4.48 2.51 21.41
C GLN A 52 3.37 3.42 20.89
N LEU A 53 3.29 3.61 19.56
CA LEU A 53 2.26 4.43 18.96
C LEU A 53 0.87 3.82 19.15
N ILE A 54 0.74 2.50 18.96
CA ILE A 54 -0.53 1.80 19.13
C ILE A 54 -0.98 1.88 20.59
N GLU A 55 -0.12 1.54 21.55
CA GLU A 55 -0.48 1.60 22.97
C GLU A 55 -0.81 3.02 23.44
N LYS A 56 -0.25 4.05 22.80
CA LYS A 56 -0.59 5.43 23.08
C LYS A 56 -2.05 5.77 22.76
N TYR A 57 -2.69 5.13 21.78
CA TYR A 57 -4.05 5.48 21.32
C TYR A 57 -5.10 4.39 21.54
N ARG A 58 -4.68 3.14 21.80
CA ARG A 58 -5.56 1.99 22.05
C ARG A 58 -6.56 2.27 23.17
N GLY A 59 -7.83 1.98 22.93
CA GLY A 59 -8.92 2.03 23.89
C GLY A 59 -9.33 3.44 24.33
N LYS A 60 -8.83 4.50 23.68
CA LYS A 60 -9.10 5.89 24.09
C LYS A 60 -10.33 6.52 23.45
N GLY A 61 -10.87 5.92 22.41
CA GLY A 61 -12.08 6.37 21.73
C GLY A 61 -12.87 5.20 21.17
N ASP A 62 -13.89 5.50 20.37
CA ASP A 62 -14.72 4.45 19.73
C ASP A 62 -13.93 3.58 18.75
N TYR A 63 -12.80 4.11 18.25
CA TYR A 63 -11.84 3.45 17.37
C TYR A 63 -10.41 3.81 17.77
N ASP A 64 -9.48 2.88 17.60
CA ASP A 64 -8.07 3.04 17.95
C ASP A 64 -7.27 3.80 16.88
N CYS A 65 -7.70 3.69 15.62
CA CYS A 65 -7.09 4.40 14.49
C CYS A 65 -8.05 4.47 13.29
N ILE A 66 -7.69 5.31 12.31
CA ILE A 66 -8.33 5.34 11.00
C ILE A 66 -7.40 4.67 9.98
N ILE A 67 -7.96 3.78 9.15
CA ILE A 67 -7.23 3.13 8.06
C ILE A 67 -7.85 3.54 6.72
N PRO A 68 -7.16 4.37 5.92
CA PRO A 68 -7.52 4.61 4.54
C PRO A 68 -7.43 3.33 3.73
N PHE A 69 -8.52 2.92 3.07
CA PHE A 69 -8.60 1.60 2.44
C PHE A 69 -9.05 1.67 0.99
N SER A 70 -8.14 1.31 0.08
CA SER A 70 -8.42 1.26 -1.36
C SER A 70 -8.90 -0.11 -1.83
N GLY A 71 -8.52 -1.18 -1.11
CA GLY A 71 -8.65 -2.56 -1.59
C GLY A 71 -7.42 -3.13 -2.26
N GLY A 72 -6.34 -2.34 -2.33
CA GLY A 72 -5.04 -2.83 -2.75
C GLY A 72 -4.42 -3.79 -1.73
N LYS A 73 -3.34 -4.47 -2.15
CA LYS A 73 -2.60 -5.41 -1.30
C LYS A 73 -2.10 -4.76 -0.02
N ASP A 74 -1.61 -3.51 -0.10
CA ASP A 74 -0.93 -2.85 1.02
C ASP A 74 -1.92 -2.43 2.10
N SER A 75 -3.05 -1.80 1.73
CA SER A 75 -4.11 -1.46 2.69
C SER A 75 -4.78 -2.70 3.30
N THR A 76 -4.94 -3.75 2.49
CA THR A 76 -5.47 -5.03 2.97
C THR A 76 -4.53 -5.68 3.99
N PHE A 77 -3.23 -5.71 3.70
CA PHE A 77 -2.23 -6.23 4.62
C PHE A 77 -2.15 -5.40 5.90
N GLN A 78 -2.15 -4.07 5.79
CA GLN A 78 -2.13 -3.18 6.96
C GLN A 78 -3.33 -3.45 7.89
N LEU A 79 -4.54 -3.51 7.34
CA LEU A 79 -5.75 -3.80 8.11
C LEU A 79 -5.67 -5.19 8.77
N LEU A 80 -5.32 -6.22 7.98
CA LEU A 80 -5.19 -7.59 8.46
C LEU A 80 -4.15 -7.71 9.60
N TYR A 81 -2.98 -7.10 9.42
CA TYR A 81 -1.87 -7.15 10.36
C TYR A 81 -2.24 -6.45 11.67
N LEU A 82 -2.81 -5.25 11.61
CA LEU A 82 -3.23 -4.51 12.80
C LEU A 82 -4.33 -5.24 13.58
N MET A 83 -5.29 -5.84 12.88
CA MET A 83 -6.34 -6.60 13.54
C MET A 83 -5.86 -7.91 14.14
N LYS A 84 -5.00 -8.66 13.44
CA LYS A 84 -4.54 -9.97 13.92
C LYS A 84 -3.46 -9.88 14.98
N GLU A 85 -2.43 -9.07 14.74
CA GLU A 85 -1.27 -9.00 15.61
C GLU A 85 -1.51 -8.05 16.79
N TYR A 86 -2.14 -6.90 16.54
CA TYR A 86 -2.36 -5.91 17.58
C TYR A 86 -3.75 -5.95 18.19
N LYS A 87 -4.73 -6.62 17.55
CA LYS A 87 -6.11 -6.72 18.06
C LYS A 87 -6.72 -5.34 18.39
N ILE A 88 -6.43 -4.35 17.57
CA ILE A 88 -7.02 -3.02 17.67
C ILE A 88 -8.33 -2.94 16.89
N LYS A 89 -9.16 -1.95 17.21
CA LYS A 89 -10.43 -1.63 16.55
C LYS A 89 -10.26 -0.43 15.60
N PRO A 90 -9.91 -0.65 14.32
CA PRO A 90 -9.80 0.44 13.35
C PRO A 90 -11.16 0.86 12.79
N LEU A 91 -11.29 2.14 12.46
CA LEU A 91 -12.30 2.62 11.53
C LEU A 91 -11.72 2.61 10.11
N VAL A 92 -12.31 1.82 9.23
CA VAL A 92 -11.92 1.80 7.82
C VAL A 92 -12.59 2.96 7.09
N VAL A 93 -11.80 3.79 6.41
CA VAL A 93 -12.30 4.92 5.64
C VAL A 93 -11.95 4.72 4.17
N ARG A 94 -12.97 4.76 3.33
CA ARG A 94 -12.84 4.54 1.89
C ARG A 94 -13.30 5.76 1.11
N PHE A 95 -12.47 6.17 0.16
CA PHE A 95 -12.77 7.25 -0.77
C PHE A 95 -13.17 6.68 -2.12
N ASN A 96 -14.46 6.76 -2.45
CA ASN A 96 -15.00 6.24 -3.69
C ASN A 96 -15.05 7.33 -4.77
N HIS A 97 -13.99 7.44 -5.55
CA HIS A 97 -13.90 8.40 -6.67
C HIS A 97 -14.76 8.01 -7.90
N GLY A 98 -15.57 6.94 -7.85
CA GLY A 98 -16.47 6.55 -8.95
C GLY A 98 -15.83 5.80 -10.11
N PHE A 99 -14.52 5.53 -10.08
CA PHE A 99 -13.79 4.78 -11.13
C PHE A 99 -13.32 3.40 -10.66
N MET A 100 -13.92 2.86 -9.60
CA MET A 100 -13.50 1.58 -9.04
C MET A 100 -14.08 0.41 -9.83
N ARG A 101 -13.22 -0.55 -10.19
CA ARG A 101 -13.65 -1.79 -10.86
C ARG A 101 -14.56 -2.60 -9.93
N SER A 102 -15.56 -3.28 -10.50
CA SER A 102 -16.52 -4.13 -9.76
C SER A 102 -15.81 -5.16 -8.88
N VAL A 103 -14.78 -5.82 -9.42
CA VAL A 103 -13.96 -6.81 -8.70
C VAL A 103 -13.33 -6.23 -7.42
N ILE A 104 -12.90 -4.96 -7.43
CA ILE A 104 -12.34 -4.34 -6.22
C ILE A 104 -13.44 -4.13 -5.18
N ASN A 105 -14.64 -3.74 -5.58
CA ASN A 105 -15.77 -3.60 -4.66
C ASN A 105 -16.12 -4.95 -4.02
N GLU A 106 -16.19 -6.02 -4.80
CA GLU A 106 -16.47 -7.38 -4.32
C GLU A 106 -15.37 -7.87 -3.37
N ASN A 107 -14.10 -7.65 -3.70
CA ASN A 107 -12.96 -7.98 -2.84
C ASN A 107 -13.01 -7.23 -1.51
N ASN A 108 -13.35 -5.95 -1.55
CA ASN A 108 -13.46 -5.12 -0.35
C ASN A 108 -14.58 -5.61 0.55
N GLN A 109 -15.77 -5.85 -0.02
CA GLN A 109 -16.89 -6.41 0.74
C GLN A 109 -16.56 -7.76 1.40
N ARG A 110 -15.89 -8.66 0.67
CA ARG A 110 -15.43 -9.94 1.24
C ARG A 110 -14.44 -9.72 2.37
N THR A 111 -13.48 -8.82 2.19
CA THR A 111 -12.47 -8.50 3.20
C THR A 111 -13.11 -7.92 4.46
N PHE A 112 -14.02 -6.95 4.31
CA PHE A 112 -14.69 -6.31 5.45
C PHE A 112 -15.54 -7.30 6.24
N LYS A 113 -16.33 -8.14 5.55
CA LYS A 113 -17.13 -9.20 6.19
C LYS A 113 -16.26 -10.21 6.93
N LYS A 114 -15.11 -10.58 6.34
CA LYS A 114 -14.20 -11.57 6.94
C LYS A 114 -13.45 -11.03 8.15
N LEU A 115 -13.10 -9.74 8.14
CA LEU A 115 -12.37 -9.10 9.24
C LEU A 115 -13.30 -8.51 10.31
N GLY A 116 -14.57 -8.26 9.99
CA GLY A 116 -15.54 -7.72 10.95
C GLY A 116 -15.24 -6.28 11.34
N VAL A 117 -15.08 -5.40 10.35
CA VAL A 117 -14.69 -4.00 10.54
C VAL A 117 -15.80 -3.03 10.22
N ASP A 118 -15.82 -1.91 10.93
CA ASP A 118 -16.66 -0.76 10.61
C ASP A 118 -16.04 0.01 9.44
N VAL A 119 -16.87 0.36 8.46
CA VAL A 119 -16.45 1.01 7.22
C VAL A 119 -17.30 2.23 6.96
N ILE A 120 -16.64 3.37 6.78
CA ILE A 120 -17.25 4.59 6.22
C ILE A 120 -16.75 4.76 4.80
N GLU A 121 -17.69 4.87 3.86
CA GLU A 121 -17.40 5.20 2.47
C GLU A 121 -17.89 6.61 2.15
N PHE A 122 -16.97 7.44 1.65
CA PHE A 122 -17.28 8.77 1.16
C PHE A 122 -17.19 8.82 -0.36
N THR A 123 -18.29 9.24 -0.97
CA THR A 123 -18.38 9.46 -2.42
C THR A 123 -18.49 10.97 -2.68
N PRO A 124 -17.43 11.63 -3.19
CA PRO A 124 -17.44 13.04 -3.50
C PRO A 124 -18.38 13.37 -4.68
N ASN A 125 -18.71 14.65 -4.82
CA ASN A 125 -19.45 15.16 -5.98
C ASN A 125 -18.69 14.84 -7.29
N TRP A 126 -19.36 14.14 -8.20
CA TRP A 126 -18.80 13.72 -9.48
C TRP A 126 -18.24 14.86 -10.34
N LYS A 127 -18.85 16.06 -10.29
CA LYS A 127 -18.37 17.23 -11.03
C LYS A 127 -16.97 17.67 -10.54
N ILE A 128 -16.72 17.52 -9.24
CA ILE A 128 -15.41 17.84 -8.64
C ILE A 128 -14.38 16.82 -9.09
N VAL A 129 -14.69 15.52 -8.98
CA VAL A 129 -13.81 14.42 -9.39
C VAL A 129 -13.38 14.59 -10.86
N LYS A 130 -14.32 14.88 -11.76
CA LYS A 130 -14.02 15.13 -13.17
C LYS A 130 -13.03 16.29 -13.35
N LYS A 131 -13.23 17.40 -12.63
CA LYS A 131 -12.38 18.59 -12.74
C LYS A 131 -10.94 18.32 -12.28
N THR A 132 -10.75 17.54 -11.21
CA THR A 132 -9.42 17.17 -10.70
C THR A 132 -8.75 16.12 -11.57
N HIS A 133 -9.45 15.06 -11.98
CA HIS A 133 -8.83 13.99 -12.78
C HIS A 133 -8.49 14.41 -14.21
N ALA A 134 -9.30 15.27 -14.85
CA ALA A 134 -9.01 15.76 -16.20
C ALA A 134 -7.65 16.48 -16.27
N ARG A 135 -7.27 17.21 -15.22
CA ARG A 135 -5.99 17.92 -15.12
C ARG A 135 -4.78 17.00 -14.89
N ILE A 136 -5.00 15.77 -14.39
CA ILE A 136 -3.93 14.80 -14.13
C ILE A 136 -3.65 13.95 -15.36
N ILE A 137 -4.70 13.61 -16.12
CA ILE A 137 -4.59 12.74 -17.31
C ILE A 137 -4.14 13.54 -18.55
N TYR A 138 -4.49 14.83 -18.60
CA TYR A 138 -4.08 15.75 -19.67
C TYR A 138 -3.39 16.96 -19.03
N PRO A 139 -2.10 16.86 -18.66
CA PRO A 139 -1.32 17.98 -18.16
C PRO A 139 -1.13 19.08 -19.22
#